data_AF-A0AAV9UVE1-F1
#
_entry.id   AF-A0AAV9UVE1-F1
#
_cell.length_a   1.000
_cell.length_b   1.000
_cell.length_c   1.000
_cell.angle_alpha   90.00
_cell.angle_beta   90.00
_cell.angle_gamma   90.00
#
_symmetry.space_group_name_H-M   'P 1'
#
loop_
_entity.id
_entity.type
_entity.pdbx_description
1 polymer ?
#
loop_
_entity_poly.entity_id
_entity_poly.type
_entity_poly.pdbx_seq_one_letter_code
_entity_poly.pdbx_strand_id
1 'polypeptide(L)'
;MDKLSTLLQSGRYSDLKIRCGSKEWLVHRAIICPQSEYFTAICDSNFKEGISSEIDLSTNNIDHVEQMLKFLYTGSYDDISAKDSRATASGIATPTAAASQVHQNLNLNNSTEDDTNIPDSSEDGEDGGEANSDVGIPPLPFAIVNQLHQVAMYVLGDRYLIPDLRLQAAQRFFNGLPDRWDPALWPVVRKIDENTSPGEEILRGFIIELWLKNSVDLLSDDHFRHKITQFPDFELPLLRKHAVQANIRINSLKDLPVTVSKLTAQVTHLRLDTERLTSRLTGVKDAVRDKILPLTTEWSQCRNCSADFGCRLEEYDIFESHAMGLFTRCRRCQAKHHHGGKADRVEW
;
A
#
# COMPACT_ATOMS: atom_id res chain seq x y z
N MET A 1 -38.59 -17.17 -7.79
CA MET A 1 -37.80 -17.10 -9.02
C MET A 1 -38.12 -15.78 -9.69
N ASP A 2 -37.07 -15.07 -10.13
CA ASP A 2 -37.23 -13.84 -10.90
C ASP A 2 -37.89 -14.15 -12.25
N LYS A 3 -38.98 -13.45 -12.57
CA LYS A 3 -39.81 -13.70 -13.77
C LYS A 3 -39.02 -13.43 -15.05
N LEU A 4 -38.09 -12.47 -15.03
CA LEU A 4 -37.27 -12.14 -16.20
C LEU A 4 -36.22 -13.23 -16.46
N SER A 5 -35.58 -13.77 -15.42
CA SER A 5 -34.62 -14.86 -15.57
C SER A 5 -35.24 -16.10 -16.26
N THR A 6 -36.51 -16.41 -15.99
CA THR A 6 -37.23 -17.50 -16.68
C THR A 6 -37.42 -17.24 -18.18
N LEU A 7 -37.53 -15.98 -18.61
CA LEU A 7 -37.60 -15.64 -20.04
C LEU A 7 -36.28 -15.96 -20.76
N LEU A 8 -35.15 -15.62 -20.17
CA LEU A 8 -33.82 -15.95 -20.72
C LEU A 8 -33.62 -17.47 -20.81
N GLN A 9 -34.00 -18.22 -19.77
CA GLN A 9 -33.83 -19.68 -19.75
C GLN A 9 -34.73 -20.40 -20.76
N SER A 10 -35.96 -19.94 -20.92
CA SER A 10 -36.94 -20.61 -21.79
C SER A 10 -36.89 -20.13 -23.24
N GLY A 11 -36.36 -18.93 -23.50
CA GLY A 11 -36.35 -18.31 -24.83
C GLY A 11 -37.75 -17.93 -25.36
N ARG A 12 -38.80 -18.06 -24.54
CA ARG A 12 -40.18 -17.79 -24.97
C ARG A 12 -40.37 -16.32 -25.29
N TYR A 13 -40.91 -16.04 -26.48
CA TYR A 13 -41.15 -14.69 -27.01
C TYR A 13 -39.89 -13.91 -27.41
N SER A 14 -38.77 -14.62 -27.56
CA SER A 14 -37.54 -14.03 -28.11
C SER A 14 -37.73 -13.56 -29.54
N ASP A 15 -37.06 -12.45 -29.86
CA ASP A 15 -37.07 -11.77 -31.16
C ASP A 15 -35.64 -11.52 -31.68
N LEU A 16 -34.64 -12.04 -30.96
CA LEU A 16 -33.23 -11.92 -31.25
C LEU A 16 -32.47 -13.16 -30.77
N LYS A 17 -31.46 -13.56 -31.53
CA LYS A 17 -30.53 -14.63 -31.17
C LYS A 17 -29.12 -14.05 -30.95
N ILE A 18 -28.46 -14.47 -29.88
CA ILE A 18 -27.03 -14.22 -29.66
C ILE A 18 -26.28 -15.54 -29.75
N ARG A 19 -25.20 -15.59 -30.55
CA ARG A 19 -24.29 -16.73 -30.64
C ARG A 19 -22.94 -16.39 -30.00
N CYS A 20 -22.35 -17.34 -29.29
CA CYS A 20 -20.95 -17.29 -28.86
C CYS A 20 -20.34 -18.68 -29.00
N GLY A 21 -19.54 -18.89 -30.05
CA GLY A 21 -18.98 -20.19 -30.39
C GLY A 21 -20.10 -21.22 -30.64
N SER A 22 -20.11 -22.28 -29.84
CA SER A 22 -21.10 -23.36 -29.93
C SER A 22 -22.40 -23.09 -29.16
N LYS A 23 -22.47 -22.01 -28.36
CA LYS A 23 -23.64 -21.70 -27.54
C LYS A 23 -24.48 -20.60 -28.19
N GLU A 24 -25.79 -20.79 -28.15
CA GLU A 24 -26.77 -19.82 -28.63
C GLU A 24 -27.76 -19.51 -27.51
N TRP A 25 -28.14 -18.23 -27.41
CA TRP A 25 -29.19 -17.76 -26.50
C TRP A 25 -30.28 -17.04 -27.29
N LEU A 26 -31.51 -17.41 -26.99
CA LEU A 26 -32.70 -16.72 -27.46
C LEU A 26 -33.03 -15.59 -26.48
N VAL A 27 -32.93 -14.34 -26.94
CA VAL A 27 -33.01 -13.14 -26.11
C VAL A 27 -34.09 -12.18 -26.61
N HIS A 28 -34.39 -11.17 -25.79
CA HIS A 28 -35.46 -10.21 -26.04
C HIS A 28 -34.86 -8.82 -26.22
N ARG A 29 -35.07 -8.20 -27.40
CA ARG A 29 -34.61 -6.84 -27.70
C ARG A 29 -35.14 -5.85 -26.66
N ALA A 30 -36.42 -5.99 -26.30
CA ALA A 30 -37.09 -5.14 -25.31
C ALA A 30 -36.45 -5.18 -23.91
N ILE A 31 -35.63 -6.21 -23.61
CA ILE A 31 -34.90 -6.32 -22.34
C ILE A 31 -33.47 -5.81 -22.50
N ILE A 32 -32.74 -6.27 -23.52
CA ILE A 32 -31.29 -5.98 -23.62
C ILE A 32 -30.99 -4.59 -24.19
N CYS A 33 -31.80 -4.06 -25.11
CA CYS A 33 -31.51 -2.79 -25.78
C CYS A 33 -31.59 -1.60 -24.80
N PRO A 34 -32.62 -1.46 -23.95
CA PRO A 34 -32.70 -0.35 -22.99
C PRO A 34 -31.52 -0.28 -21.99
N GLN A 35 -30.75 -1.36 -21.85
CA GLN A 35 -29.62 -1.47 -20.93
C GLN A 35 -28.26 -1.39 -21.64
N SER A 36 -28.24 -1.32 -22.97
CA SER A 36 -27.02 -1.33 -23.77
C SER A 36 -27.20 -0.48 -25.03
N GLU A 37 -26.46 0.61 -25.10
CA GLU A 37 -26.42 1.44 -26.31
C GLU A 37 -25.85 0.68 -27.50
N TYR A 38 -24.92 -0.25 -27.26
CA TYR A 38 -24.38 -1.14 -28.28
C TYR A 38 -25.48 -2.03 -28.89
N PHE A 39 -26.25 -2.74 -28.07
CA PHE A 39 -27.32 -3.60 -28.58
C PHE A 39 -28.44 -2.80 -29.23
N THR A 40 -28.76 -1.62 -28.69
CA THR A 40 -29.72 -0.68 -29.32
C THR A 40 -29.24 -0.30 -30.73
N ALA A 41 -28.01 0.20 -30.86
CA ALA A 41 -27.46 0.63 -32.14
C ALA A 41 -27.44 -0.49 -33.18
N ILE A 42 -27.05 -1.71 -32.79
CA ILE A 42 -27.05 -2.86 -33.71
C ILE A 42 -28.46 -3.25 -34.12
N CYS A 43 -29.38 -3.36 -33.16
CA CYS A 43 -30.74 -3.82 -33.41
C CYS A 43 -31.56 -2.81 -34.24
N ASP A 44 -31.27 -1.51 -34.11
CA ASP A 44 -31.94 -0.45 -34.86
C ASP A 44 -31.26 -0.16 -36.20
N SER A 45 -30.10 -0.78 -36.46
CA SER A 45 -29.38 -0.59 -37.72
C SER A 45 -30.01 -1.37 -38.89
N ASN A 46 -29.83 -0.85 -40.09
CA ASN A 46 -30.15 -1.57 -41.34
C ASN A 46 -29.02 -2.53 -41.78
N PHE A 47 -28.07 -2.83 -40.90
CA PHE A 47 -27.02 -3.81 -41.19
C PHE A 47 -27.55 -5.24 -41.03
N LYS A 48 -26.76 -6.22 -41.47
CA LYS A 48 -27.16 -7.63 -41.53
C LYS A 48 -27.72 -8.11 -40.19
N GLU A 49 -27.14 -7.67 -39.09
CA GLU A 49 -27.47 -8.05 -37.71
C GLU A 49 -28.85 -7.53 -37.27
N GLY A 50 -29.20 -6.30 -37.65
CA GLY A 50 -30.52 -5.73 -37.40
C GLY A 50 -31.62 -6.40 -38.25
N ILE A 51 -31.26 -6.93 -39.42
CA ILE A 51 -32.16 -7.63 -40.35
C ILE A 51 -32.24 -9.15 -40.06
N SER A 52 -31.13 -9.78 -39.66
CA SER A 52 -31.02 -11.22 -39.43
C SER A 52 -31.55 -11.67 -38.07
N SER A 53 -31.81 -10.71 -37.16
CA SER A 53 -32.11 -10.99 -35.75
C SER A 53 -31.07 -11.90 -35.11
N GLU A 54 -29.80 -11.74 -35.48
CA GLU A 54 -28.69 -12.55 -34.97
C GLU A 54 -27.43 -11.71 -34.73
N ILE A 55 -26.87 -11.81 -33.53
CA ILE A 55 -25.62 -11.15 -33.13
C ILE A 55 -24.58 -12.20 -32.75
N ASP A 56 -23.39 -12.10 -33.33
CA ASP A 56 -22.27 -13.00 -33.03
C ASP A 56 -21.28 -12.35 -32.06
N LEU A 57 -21.10 -12.96 -30.90
CA LEU A 57 -20.17 -12.58 -29.84
C LEU A 57 -19.06 -13.62 -29.64
N SER A 58 -18.77 -14.45 -30.64
CA SER A 58 -17.81 -15.58 -30.55
C SER A 58 -16.37 -15.20 -30.21
N THR A 59 -16.01 -13.91 -30.24
CA THR A 59 -14.70 -13.42 -29.78
C THR A 59 -14.57 -13.38 -28.25
N ASN A 60 -15.64 -13.68 -27.51
CA ASN A 60 -15.69 -13.61 -26.05
C ASN A 60 -15.76 -15.01 -25.43
N ASN A 61 -15.51 -15.08 -24.13
CA ASN A 61 -15.68 -16.31 -23.37
C ASN A 61 -17.18 -16.58 -23.16
N ILE A 62 -17.61 -17.81 -23.43
CA ILE A 62 -19.01 -18.26 -23.37
C ILE A 62 -19.62 -18.03 -21.99
N ASP A 63 -18.89 -18.34 -20.92
CA ASP A 63 -19.37 -18.22 -19.54
C ASP A 63 -19.54 -16.75 -19.15
N HIS A 64 -18.63 -15.88 -19.56
CA HIS A 64 -18.75 -14.44 -19.31
C HIS A 64 -19.91 -13.80 -20.10
N VAL A 65 -20.15 -14.24 -21.35
CA VAL A 65 -21.33 -13.82 -22.12
C VAL A 65 -22.62 -14.27 -21.42
N GLU A 66 -22.67 -15.50 -20.90
CA GLU A 66 -23.82 -15.98 -20.14
C GLU A 66 -24.09 -15.14 -18.89
N GLN A 67 -23.05 -14.81 -18.12
CA GLN A 67 -23.17 -13.94 -16.95
C GLN A 67 -23.60 -12.52 -17.32
N MET A 68 -23.13 -11.98 -18.44
CA MET A 68 -23.56 -10.67 -18.95
C MET A 68 -25.03 -10.70 -19.34
N LEU A 69 -25.48 -11.74 -20.05
CA LEU A 69 -26.89 -11.91 -20.39
C LEU A 69 -27.73 -12.10 -19.13
N LYS A 70 -27.26 -12.87 -18.14
CA LYS A 70 -27.94 -13.00 -16.85
C LYS A 70 -28.12 -11.63 -16.19
N PHE A 71 -27.06 -10.83 -16.12
CA PHE A 71 -27.12 -9.47 -15.58
C PHE A 71 -28.17 -8.62 -16.28
N LEU A 72 -28.25 -8.63 -17.61
CA LEU A 72 -29.25 -7.87 -18.37
C LEU A 72 -30.70 -8.28 -18.05
N TYR A 73 -30.94 -9.46 -17.47
CA TYR A 73 -32.30 -9.87 -17.08
C TYR A 73 -32.60 -9.67 -15.61
N THR A 74 -31.58 -9.66 -14.75
CA THR A 74 -31.76 -9.76 -13.29
C THR A 74 -31.10 -8.63 -12.49
N GLY A 75 -30.25 -7.81 -13.13
CA GLY A 75 -29.41 -6.79 -12.48
C GLY A 75 -28.23 -7.35 -11.66
N SER A 76 -27.94 -8.66 -11.76
CA SER A 76 -26.80 -9.29 -11.07
C SER A 76 -26.28 -10.50 -11.81
N TYR A 77 -24.96 -10.69 -11.78
CA TYR A 77 -24.29 -11.93 -12.18
C TYR A 77 -23.69 -12.66 -10.97
N ASP A 78 -23.35 -13.93 -11.14
CA ASP A 78 -22.80 -14.76 -10.07
C ASP A 78 -21.27 -14.69 -10.06
N ASP A 79 -20.68 -14.80 -8.88
CA ASP A 79 -19.25 -15.10 -8.79
C ASP A 79 -18.99 -16.51 -9.34
N ILE A 80 -17.76 -16.75 -9.82
CA ILE A 80 -17.36 -18.09 -10.28
C ILE A 80 -17.55 -19.07 -9.11
N SER A 81 -18.19 -20.21 -9.34
CA SER A 81 -18.30 -21.22 -8.30
C SER A 81 -17.01 -22.05 -8.23
N ALA A 82 -16.62 -22.52 -7.04
CA ALA A 82 -15.42 -23.37 -6.87
C ALA A 82 -15.48 -24.69 -7.69
N LYS A 83 -16.63 -25.03 -8.27
CA LYS A 83 -16.78 -26.19 -9.17
C LYS A 83 -16.31 -25.88 -10.59
N ASP A 84 -16.29 -24.61 -11.00
CA ASP A 84 -15.97 -24.17 -12.37
C ASP A 84 -14.46 -23.87 -12.55
N SER A 85 -13.73 -23.65 -11.46
CA SER A 85 -12.27 -23.41 -11.46
C SER A 85 -11.42 -24.56 -11.98
N ARG A 86 -12.01 -25.76 -12.19
CA ARG A 86 -11.30 -26.93 -12.74
C ARG A 86 -11.43 -27.04 -14.27
N ALA A 87 -12.36 -26.31 -14.90
CA ALA A 87 -12.59 -26.34 -16.34
C ALA A 87 -11.77 -25.29 -17.13
N THR A 88 -11.40 -24.18 -16.48
CA THR A 88 -10.69 -23.05 -17.09
C THR A 88 -9.18 -23.27 -17.32
N ALA A 89 -8.61 -24.36 -16.80
CA ALA A 89 -7.21 -24.73 -17.05
C ALA A 89 -6.93 -25.21 -18.49
N SER A 90 -7.97 -25.51 -19.28
CA SER A 90 -7.81 -26.07 -20.63
C SER A 90 -7.90 -25.03 -21.77
N GLY A 91 -8.01 -23.72 -21.46
CA GLY A 91 -8.48 -22.72 -22.43
C GLY A 91 -7.60 -21.52 -22.71
N ILE A 92 -6.32 -21.49 -22.30
CA ILE A 92 -5.40 -20.41 -22.75
C ILE A 92 -4.85 -20.81 -24.13
N ALA A 93 -5.71 -20.74 -25.14
CA ALA A 93 -5.26 -20.68 -26.52
C ALA A 93 -5.18 -19.19 -26.91
N THR A 94 -3.96 -18.74 -27.17
CA THR A 94 -3.67 -17.48 -27.84
C THR A 94 -4.33 -17.46 -29.21
N PRO A 95 -5.14 -16.44 -29.57
CA PRO A 95 -5.48 -16.22 -30.97
C PRO A 95 -4.27 -15.63 -31.68
N THR A 96 -3.60 -16.48 -32.46
CA THR A 96 -2.60 -16.12 -33.48
C THR A 96 -3.15 -15.03 -34.40
N ALA A 97 -2.33 -14.00 -34.62
CA ALA A 97 -2.56 -12.95 -35.58
C ALA A 97 -2.84 -13.52 -36.98
N ALA A 98 -4.02 -13.22 -37.51
CA ALA A 98 -4.35 -13.43 -38.92
C ALA A 98 -5.01 -12.14 -39.46
N ALA A 99 -4.20 -11.11 -39.67
CA ALA A 99 -4.56 -10.02 -40.57
C ALA A 99 -4.29 -10.51 -42.01
N SER A 100 -5.37 -10.66 -42.78
CA SER A 100 -5.32 -10.95 -44.21
C SER A 100 -4.63 -9.81 -44.96
N GLN A 101 -3.52 -10.11 -45.65
CA GLN A 101 -2.93 -9.25 -46.67
C GLN A 101 -3.44 -9.70 -48.05
N VAL A 102 -4.10 -8.77 -48.74
CA VAL A 102 -4.42 -8.89 -50.17
C VAL A 102 -3.17 -8.55 -50.97
N HIS A 103 -2.77 -9.49 -51.84
CA HIS A 103 -1.75 -9.35 -52.86
C HIS A 103 -1.95 -8.10 -53.74
N GLN A 104 -0.88 -7.32 -53.94
CA GLN A 104 -0.51 -6.85 -55.28
C GLN A 104 1.01 -6.94 -55.47
N ASN A 105 1.40 -7.75 -56.45
CA ASN A 105 2.77 -7.95 -56.91
C ASN A 105 3.27 -6.71 -57.65
N LEU A 106 4.46 -6.22 -57.30
CA LEU A 106 5.37 -5.61 -58.26
C LEU A 106 6.78 -6.14 -57.98
N ASN A 107 7.27 -6.91 -58.95
CA ASN A 107 8.55 -7.56 -59.02
C ASN A 107 9.57 -6.59 -59.63
N LEU A 108 10.71 -6.36 -58.98
CA LEU A 108 11.94 -5.90 -59.63
C LEU A 108 13.16 -6.51 -58.93
N ASN A 109 13.84 -7.36 -59.69
CA ASN A 109 15.16 -7.93 -59.39
C ASN A 109 16.21 -6.82 -59.24
N ASN A 110 17.17 -7.00 -58.33
CA ASN A 110 18.56 -6.85 -58.72
C ASN A 110 19.49 -7.72 -57.85
N SER A 111 20.42 -8.34 -58.56
CA SER A 111 21.49 -9.22 -58.09
C SER A 111 22.49 -8.50 -57.19
N THR A 112 23.15 -9.24 -56.29
CA THR A 112 24.61 -9.46 -56.35
C THR A 112 25.03 -10.52 -55.32
N GLU A 113 25.92 -11.37 -55.79
CA GLU A 113 26.68 -12.42 -55.11
C GLU A 113 27.49 -11.87 -53.93
N ASP A 114 27.69 -12.66 -52.87
CA ASP A 114 29.06 -13.01 -52.49
C ASP A 114 29.10 -14.25 -51.58
N ASP A 115 29.99 -15.16 -51.95
CA ASP A 115 30.39 -16.35 -51.23
C ASP A 115 31.20 -15.95 -49.98
N THR A 116 31.06 -16.68 -48.88
CA THR A 116 32.23 -17.29 -48.23
C THR A 116 31.80 -18.30 -47.19
N ASN A 117 32.54 -19.40 -47.22
CA ASN A 117 32.31 -20.66 -46.54
C ASN A 117 33.56 -20.93 -45.66
N ILE A 118 33.40 -21.80 -44.64
CA ILE A 118 34.44 -22.61 -43.95
C ILE A 118 35.17 -21.92 -42.75
N PRO A 119 35.55 -22.62 -41.65
CA PRO A 119 35.01 -23.84 -41.01
C PRO A 119 34.94 -23.84 -39.45
N ASP A 120 34.20 -24.84 -38.94
CA ASP A 120 34.58 -25.87 -37.94
C ASP A 120 35.46 -25.51 -36.72
N SER A 121 34.88 -25.66 -35.53
CA SER A 121 35.56 -26.28 -34.39
C SER A 121 34.54 -26.82 -33.39
N SER A 122 34.45 -28.15 -33.36
CA SER A 122 33.90 -29.05 -32.35
C SER A 122 34.18 -28.66 -30.89
N GLU A 123 33.15 -28.73 -30.03
CA GLU A 123 33.30 -29.13 -28.63
C GLU A 123 32.11 -30.01 -28.22
N ASP A 124 32.45 -30.99 -27.40
CA ASP A 124 31.77 -32.25 -27.15
C ASP A 124 30.50 -32.12 -26.30
N GLY A 125 29.64 -33.13 -26.45
CA GLY A 125 28.34 -33.18 -25.80
C GLY A 125 28.38 -33.47 -24.30
N GLU A 126 27.34 -33.00 -23.62
CA GLU A 126 26.80 -33.66 -22.43
C GLU A 126 25.32 -33.93 -22.65
N ASP A 127 25.05 -35.23 -22.72
CA ASP A 127 23.76 -35.89 -22.64
C ASP A 127 23.10 -35.58 -21.30
N GLY A 128 21.97 -34.88 -21.37
CA GLY A 128 21.12 -34.54 -20.24
C GLY A 128 19.68 -34.51 -20.70
N GLY A 129 19.10 -35.69 -20.92
CA GLY A 129 17.66 -35.85 -21.14
C GLY A 129 16.86 -35.27 -19.98
N GLU A 130 16.45 -34.01 -20.10
CA GLU A 130 15.44 -33.43 -19.23
C GLU A 130 14.10 -34.09 -19.55
N ALA A 131 13.72 -35.01 -18.67
CA ALA A 131 12.41 -35.60 -18.64
C ALA A 131 11.35 -34.49 -18.70
N ASN A 132 10.48 -34.58 -19.71
CA ASN A 132 9.17 -33.93 -19.75
C ASN A 132 8.40 -34.33 -18.48
N SER A 133 8.62 -33.58 -17.40
CA SER A 133 7.69 -33.54 -16.30
C SER A 133 6.58 -32.61 -16.74
N ASP A 134 5.45 -33.22 -17.07
CA ASP A 134 4.13 -32.58 -17.06
C ASP A 134 3.89 -32.06 -15.63
N VAL A 135 4.56 -30.96 -15.28
CA VAL A 135 4.33 -30.22 -14.05
C VAL A 135 3.04 -29.47 -14.29
N GLY A 136 1.92 -30.15 -14.05
CA GLY A 136 0.61 -29.53 -14.04
C GLY A 136 0.66 -28.29 -13.16
N ILE A 137 0.56 -27.12 -13.80
CA ILE A 137 0.53 -25.83 -13.10
C ILE A 137 -0.60 -25.91 -12.06
N PRO A 138 -0.31 -25.70 -10.77
CA PRO A 138 -1.34 -25.79 -9.74
C PRO A 138 -2.47 -24.81 -10.08
N PRO A 139 -3.75 -25.20 -9.90
CA PRO A 139 -4.87 -24.34 -10.22
C PRO A 139 -4.76 -23.03 -9.43
N LEU A 140 -5.03 -21.91 -10.11
CA LEU A 140 -5.01 -20.60 -9.47
C LEU A 140 -5.93 -20.58 -8.24
N PRO A 141 -5.57 -19.87 -7.15
CA PRO A 141 -6.44 -19.73 -6.00
C PRO A 141 -7.80 -19.15 -6.42
N PHE A 142 -8.86 -19.64 -5.78
CA PHE A 142 -10.23 -19.21 -6.07
C PHE A 142 -10.40 -17.68 -6.05
N ALA A 143 -9.75 -16.99 -5.10
CA ALA A 143 -9.77 -15.54 -5.02
C ALA A 143 -9.25 -14.87 -6.30
N ILE A 144 -8.16 -15.39 -6.88
CA ILE A 144 -7.57 -14.87 -8.12
C ILE A 144 -8.51 -15.13 -9.31
N VAL A 145 -9.08 -16.34 -9.39
CA VAL A 145 -10.07 -16.69 -10.42
C VAL A 145 -11.28 -15.75 -10.34
N ASN A 146 -11.77 -15.47 -9.14
CA ASN A 146 -12.88 -14.52 -8.96
C ASN A 146 -12.47 -13.09 -9.37
N GLN A 147 -11.26 -12.62 -9.06
CA GLN A 147 -10.80 -11.31 -9.52
C GLN A 147 -10.72 -11.22 -11.04
N LEU A 148 -10.23 -12.26 -11.71
CA LEU A 148 -10.21 -12.33 -13.17
C LEU A 148 -11.63 -12.27 -13.76
N HIS A 149 -12.60 -12.89 -13.09
CA HIS A 149 -14.01 -12.79 -13.47
C HIS A 149 -14.53 -11.35 -13.40
N GLN A 150 -14.26 -10.64 -12.31
CA GLN A 150 -14.70 -9.26 -12.15
C GLN A 150 -14.09 -8.35 -13.23
N VAL A 151 -12.80 -8.53 -13.57
CA VAL A 151 -12.17 -7.81 -14.67
C VAL A 151 -12.85 -8.13 -16.01
N ALA A 152 -13.18 -9.39 -16.27
CA ALA A 152 -13.85 -9.77 -17.52
C ALA A 152 -15.25 -9.16 -17.63
N MET A 153 -16.03 -9.19 -16.55
CA MET A 153 -17.36 -8.57 -16.50
C MET A 153 -17.28 -7.05 -16.67
N TYR A 154 -16.27 -6.40 -16.09
CA TYR A 154 -16.00 -4.98 -16.31
C TYR A 154 -15.73 -4.67 -17.78
N VAL A 155 -14.85 -5.46 -18.43
CA VAL A 155 -14.50 -5.29 -19.85
C VAL A 155 -15.71 -5.52 -20.75
N LEU A 156 -16.56 -6.50 -20.46
CA LEU A 156 -17.82 -6.71 -21.21
C LEU A 156 -18.78 -5.52 -21.02
N GLY A 157 -18.92 -5.03 -19.78
CA GLY A 157 -19.73 -3.86 -19.49
C GLY A 157 -19.26 -2.62 -20.25
N ASP A 158 -17.95 -2.42 -20.38
CA ASP A 158 -17.38 -1.33 -21.16
C ASP A 158 -17.58 -1.54 -22.67
N ARG A 159 -17.21 -2.73 -23.19
CA ARG A 159 -17.28 -3.08 -24.61
C ARG A 159 -18.69 -2.99 -25.18
N TYR A 160 -19.68 -3.45 -24.42
CA TYR A 160 -21.09 -3.47 -24.84
C TYR A 160 -21.90 -2.31 -24.27
N LEU A 161 -21.23 -1.29 -23.72
CA LEU A 161 -21.87 -0.08 -23.21
C LEU A 161 -23.03 -0.39 -22.25
N ILE A 162 -22.75 -1.23 -21.24
CA ILE A 162 -23.65 -1.60 -20.13
C ILE A 162 -23.09 -0.97 -18.84
N PRO A 163 -23.38 0.31 -18.55
CA PRO A 163 -22.73 1.05 -17.46
C PRO A 163 -22.92 0.42 -16.09
N ASP A 164 -24.11 -0.11 -15.80
CA ASP A 164 -24.42 -0.72 -14.50
C ASP A 164 -23.63 -2.01 -14.27
N LEU A 165 -23.39 -2.81 -15.33
CA LEU A 165 -22.54 -4.00 -15.25
C LEU A 165 -21.09 -3.61 -14.98
N ARG A 166 -20.59 -2.63 -15.75
CA ARG A 166 -19.23 -2.09 -15.57
C ARG A 166 -19.03 -1.59 -14.15
N LEU A 167 -19.97 -0.81 -13.62
CA LEU A 167 -19.91 -0.26 -12.27
C LEU A 167 -19.95 -1.37 -11.20
N GLN A 168 -20.90 -2.31 -11.31
CA GLN A 168 -21.03 -3.41 -10.35
C GLN A 168 -19.75 -4.28 -10.34
N ALA A 169 -19.18 -4.57 -11.51
CA ALA A 169 -17.94 -5.33 -11.63
C ALA A 169 -16.74 -4.60 -11.05
N ALA A 170 -16.60 -3.28 -11.28
CA ALA A 170 -15.56 -2.47 -10.65
C ALA A 170 -15.66 -2.49 -9.12
N GLN A 171 -16.88 -2.40 -8.59
CA GLN A 171 -17.11 -2.41 -7.15
C GLN A 171 -16.79 -3.78 -6.53
N ARG A 172 -17.20 -4.88 -7.17
CA ARG A 172 -16.86 -6.24 -6.73
C ARG A 172 -15.37 -6.51 -6.80
N PHE A 173 -14.70 -6.04 -7.85
CA PHE A 173 -13.25 -6.09 -7.98
C PHE A 173 -12.57 -5.39 -6.80
N PHE A 174 -12.89 -4.11 -6.56
CA PHE A 174 -12.34 -3.33 -5.46
C PHE A 174 -12.55 -4.01 -4.10
N ASN A 175 -13.77 -4.48 -3.83
CA ASN A 175 -14.12 -5.13 -2.56
C ASN A 175 -13.38 -6.46 -2.32
N GLY A 176 -12.95 -7.14 -3.39
CA GLY A 176 -12.22 -8.39 -3.28
C GLY A 176 -10.70 -8.24 -3.34
N LEU A 177 -10.17 -7.01 -3.45
CA LEU A 177 -8.73 -6.77 -3.33
C LEU A 177 -8.27 -6.93 -1.88
N PRO A 178 -7.07 -7.50 -1.64
CA PRO A 178 -6.52 -7.62 -0.30
C PRO A 178 -6.06 -6.27 0.26
N ASP A 179 -5.76 -6.22 1.57
CA ASP A 179 -5.19 -5.04 2.21
C ASP A 179 -3.73 -4.76 1.83
N ARG A 180 -2.99 -5.81 1.47
CA ARG A 180 -1.58 -5.75 1.06
C ARG A 180 -1.40 -6.44 -0.28
N TRP A 181 -0.42 -5.98 -1.05
CA TRP A 181 -0.07 -6.59 -2.33
C TRP A 181 0.32 -8.06 -2.17
N ASP A 182 -0.23 -8.90 -3.05
CA ASP A 182 0.09 -10.32 -3.19
C ASP A 182 0.59 -10.56 -4.63
N PRO A 183 1.82 -11.07 -4.84
CA PRO A 183 2.32 -11.43 -6.17
C PRO A 183 1.41 -12.38 -6.96
N ALA A 184 0.54 -13.15 -6.30
CA ALA A 184 -0.46 -13.99 -6.97
C ALA A 184 -1.47 -13.19 -7.81
N LEU A 185 -1.57 -11.86 -7.61
CA LEU A 185 -2.42 -10.96 -8.39
C LEU A 185 -1.82 -10.51 -9.72
N TRP A 186 -0.58 -10.84 -10.06
CA TRP A 186 0.01 -10.49 -11.36
C TRP A 186 -0.83 -10.89 -12.59
N PRO A 187 -1.48 -12.08 -12.64
CA PRO A 187 -2.38 -12.43 -13.72
C PRO A 187 -3.55 -11.44 -13.88
N VAL A 188 -4.03 -10.88 -12.77
CA VAL A 188 -5.10 -9.88 -12.75
C VAL A 188 -4.63 -8.57 -13.37
N VAL A 189 -3.45 -8.09 -12.98
CA VAL A 189 -2.83 -6.88 -13.55
C VAL A 189 -2.65 -7.03 -15.06
N ARG A 190 -2.12 -8.17 -15.50
CA ARG A 190 -1.98 -8.50 -16.92
C ARG A 190 -3.32 -8.49 -17.64
N LYS A 191 -4.36 -9.11 -17.05
CA LYS A 191 -5.69 -9.16 -17.66
C LYS A 191 -6.27 -7.76 -17.84
N ILE A 192 -6.08 -6.86 -16.88
CA ILE A 192 -6.49 -5.46 -17.00
C ILE A 192 -5.72 -4.80 -18.14
N ASP A 193 -4.39 -4.95 -18.16
CA ASP A 193 -3.53 -4.31 -19.16
C ASP A 193 -3.88 -4.70 -20.60
N GLU A 194 -4.11 -6.00 -20.83
CA GLU A 194 -4.42 -6.56 -22.16
C GLU A 194 -5.83 -6.25 -22.65
N ASN A 195 -6.78 -5.94 -21.75
CA ASN A 195 -8.22 -5.89 -22.09
C ASN A 195 -8.87 -4.52 -21.82
N THR A 196 -8.12 -3.55 -21.31
CA THR A 196 -8.61 -2.18 -21.08
C THR A 196 -7.80 -1.17 -21.88
N SER A 197 -8.40 -0.01 -22.18
CA SER A 197 -7.65 1.05 -22.86
C SER A 197 -6.59 1.67 -21.93
N PRO A 198 -5.50 2.26 -22.48
CA PRO A 198 -4.49 2.97 -21.69
C PRO A 198 -5.03 4.16 -20.85
N GLY A 199 -6.23 4.65 -21.16
CA GLY A 199 -6.94 5.69 -20.40
C GLY A 199 -7.95 5.17 -19.37
N GLU A 200 -8.02 3.85 -19.15
CA GLU A 200 -8.88 3.26 -18.13
C GLU A 200 -8.32 3.55 -16.73
N GLU A 201 -8.95 4.46 -15.99
CA GLU A 201 -8.42 4.90 -14.68
C GLU A 201 -8.98 4.14 -13.48
N ILE A 202 -10.07 3.37 -13.62
CA ILE A 202 -10.79 2.79 -12.49
C ILE A 202 -10.06 1.55 -11.97
N LEU A 203 -9.96 0.48 -12.77
CA LEU A 203 -9.33 -0.76 -12.32
C LEU A 203 -7.82 -0.56 -12.12
N ARG A 204 -7.16 0.15 -13.04
CA ARG A 204 -5.76 0.53 -12.89
C ARG A 204 -5.53 1.34 -11.61
N GLY A 205 -6.41 2.31 -11.34
CA GLY A 205 -6.39 3.14 -10.14
C GLY A 205 -6.43 2.29 -8.87
N PHE A 206 -7.32 1.30 -8.78
CA PHE A 206 -7.42 0.42 -7.61
C PHE A 206 -6.14 -0.38 -7.35
N ILE A 207 -5.50 -0.92 -8.38
CA ILE A 207 -4.20 -1.62 -8.25
C ILE A 207 -3.10 -0.65 -7.81
N ILE A 208 -3.04 0.55 -8.40
CA ILE A 208 -2.04 1.56 -8.04
C ILE A 208 -2.22 1.98 -6.57
N GLU A 209 -3.45 2.21 -6.12
CA GLU A 209 -3.72 2.53 -4.71
C GLU A 209 -3.33 1.38 -3.77
N LEU A 210 -3.57 0.12 -4.16
CA LEU A 210 -3.10 -1.05 -3.42
C LEU A 210 -1.58 -1.07 -3.26
N TRP A 211 -0.83 -0.79 -4.33
CA TRP A 211 0.63 -0.69 -4.27
C TRP A 211 1.11 0.51 -3.44
N LEU A 212 0.41 1.65 -3.52
CA LEU A 212 0.77 2.85 -2.76
C LEU A 212 0.72 2.64 -1.25
N LYS A 213 -0.17 1.77 -0.75
CA LYS A 213 -0.26 1.39 0.68
C LYS A 213 1.08 0.91 1.25
N ASN A 214 1.94 0.26 0.44
CA ASN A 214 3.28 -0.16 0.87
C ASN A 214 4.37 0.13 -0.17
N SER A 215 4.27 1.27 -0.86
CA SER A 215 5.13 1.57 -2.02
C SER A 215 6.61 1.69 -1.70
N VAL A 216 7.00 2.07 -0.47
CA VAL A 216 8.42 2.16 -0.08
C VAL A 216 9.08 0.79 -0.11
N ASP A 217 8.46 -0.21 0.50
CA ASP A 217 9.00 -1.57 0.52
C ASP A 217 8.91 -2.23 -0.86
N LEU A 218 7.78 -2.05 -1.56
CA LEU A 218 7.58 -2.62 -2.90
C LEU A 218 8.58 -2.07 -3.92
N LEU A 219 8.82 -0.75 -3.92
CA LEU A 219 9.81 -0.13 -4.80
C LEU A 219 11.25 -0.37 -4.33
N SER A 220 11.47 -0.94 -3.14
CA SER A 220 12.80 -1.42 -2.72
C SER A 220 13.06 -2.86 -3.17
N ASP A 221 12.02 -3.62 -3.53
CA ASP A 221 12.15 -4.97 -4.07
C ASP A 221 12.49 -4.94 -5.57
N ASP A 222 13.65 -5.49 -5.93
CA ASP A 222 14.13 -5.56 -7.31
C ASP A 222 13.23 -6.43 -8.20
N HIS A 223 12.60 -7.48 -7.66
CA HIS A 223 11.70 -8.31 -8.43
C HIS A 223 10.44 -7.52 -8.84
N PHE A 224 9.81 -6.85 -7.88
CA PHE A 224 8.67 -5.97 -8.15
C PHE A 224 9.03 -4.87 -9.16
N ARG A 225 10.17 -4.18 -8.97
CA ARG A 225 10.65 -3.15 -9.90
C ARG A 225 10.84 -3.68 -11.32
N HIS A 226 11.48 -4.84 -11.48
CA HIS A 226 11.64 -5.43 -12.81
C HIS A 226 10.27 -5.79 -13.41
N LYS A 227 9.34 -6.29 -12.59
CA LYS A 227 8.03 -6.74 -13.05
C LYS A 227 7.13 -5.61 -13.52
N ILE A 228 7.12 -4.47 -12.83
CA ILE A 228 6.27 -3.32 -13.21
C ILE A 228 6.68 -2.69 -14.54
N THR A 229 7.93 -2.84 -15.00
CA THR A 229 8.35 -2.34 -16.33
C THR A 229 7.62 -3.01 -17.49
N GLN A 230 7.03 -4.20 -17.25
CA GLN A 230 6.18 -4.91 -18.21
C GLN A 230 4.79 -4.24 -18.35
N PHE A 231 4.47 -3.26 -17.50
CA PHE A 231 3.18 -2.59 -17.42
C PHE A 231 3.34 -1.06 -17.36
N PRO A 232 3.76 -0.39 -18.45
CA PRO A 232 4.08 1.05 -18.44
C PRO A 232 2.92 1.94 -17.99
N ASP A 233 1.69 1.56 -18.36
CA ASP A 233 0.45 2.24 -17.99
C ASP A 233 0.11 2.14 -16.49
N PHE A 234 0.80 1.26 -15.76
CA PHE A 234 0.75 1.18 -14.29
C PHE A 234 1.99 1.81 -13.65
N GLU A 235 3.18 1.54 -14.21
CA GLU A 235 4.47 1.99 -13.69
C GLU A 235 4.52 3.52 -13.56
N LEU A 236 4.26 4.24 -14.66
CA LEU A 236 4.43 5.68 -14.68
C LEU A 236 3.47 6.40 -13.71
N PRO A 237 2.16 6.06 -13.66
CA PRO A 237 1.26 6.59 -12.63
C PRO A 237 1.67 6.23 -11.20
N LEU A 238 2.14 5.00 -10.94
CA LEU A 238 2.63 4.58 -9.62
C LEU A 238 3.80 5.47 -9.18
N LEU A 239 4.83 5.60 -10.03
CA LEU A 239 6.02 6.39 -9.71
C LEU A 239 5.69 7.87 -9.49
N ARG A 240 4.81 8.45 -10.32
CA ARG A 240 4.33 9.83 -10.14
C ARG A 240 3.63 10.01 -8.81
N LYS A 241 2.65 9.16 -8.48
CA LYS A 241 1.92 9.24 -7.20
C LYS A 241 2.85 9.01 -6.00
N HIS A 242 3.76 8.04 -6.08
CA HIS A 242 4.75 7.78 -5.05
C HIS A 242 5.67 8.98 -4.82
N ALA A 243 6.20 9.60 -5.89
CA ALA A 243 7.06 10.78 -5.80
C ALA A 243 6.33 11.97 -5.14
N VAL A 244 5.05 12.19 -5.48
CA VAL A 244 4.23 13.22 -4.84
C VAL A 244 4.05 12.92 -3.35
N GLN A 245 3.70 11.69 -2.97
CA GLN A 245 3.56 11.29 -1.57
C GLN A 245 4.89 11.42 -0.79
N ALA A 246 6.00 11.01 -1.39
CA ALA A 246 7.33 11.17 -0.81
C ALA A 246 7.69 12.64 -0.59
N ASN A 247 7.42 13.51 -1.57
CA ASN A 247 7.65 14.94 -1.44
C ASN A 247 6.79 15.56 -0.32
N ILE A 248 5.53 15.15 -0.17
CA ILE A 248 4.67 15.59 0.94
C ILE A 248 5.27 15.17 2.29
N ARG A 249 5.71 13.91 2.43
CA ARG A 249 6.36 13.39 3.65
C ARG A 249 7.67 14.12 3.97
N ILE A 250 8.49 14.40 2.97
CA ILE A 250 9.74 15.16 3.14
C ILE A 250 9.42 16.59 3.59
N ASN A 251 8.42 17.23 3.00
CA ASN A 251 8.00 18.58 3.38
C ASN A 251 7.49 18.64 4.82
N SER A 252 6.77 17.63 5.30
CA SER A 252 6.31 17.59 6.70
C SER A 252 7.44 17.41 7.72
N LEU A 253 8.63 16.98 7.29
CA LEU A 253 9.82 16.84 8.15
C LEU A 253 10.69 18.10 8.22
N LYS A 254 10.39 19.15 7.43
CA LYS A 254 11.23 20.37 7.34
C LYS A 254 11.36 21.13 8.67
N ASP A 255 10.36 21.06 9.53
CA ASP A 255 10.34 21.75 10.83
C ASP A 255 10.99 20.93 11.96
N LEU A 256 11.35 19.67 11.67
CA LEU A 256 11.95 18.77 12.66
C LEU A 256 13.30 19.28 13.18
N PRO A 257 14.24 19.80 12.36
CA PRO A 257 15.51 20.34 12.85
C PRO A 257 15.35 21.50 13.84
N VAL A 258 14.38 22.38 13.59
CA VAL A 258 14.06 23.51 14.50
C VAL A 258 13.53 22.98 15.83
N THR A 259 12.64 22.00 15.77
CA THR A 259 12.09 21.34 16.95
C THR A 259 13.18 20.63 17.76
N VAL A 260 14.06 19.89 17.09
CA VAL A 260 15.22 19.23 17.71
C VAL A 260 16.12 20.24 18.39
N SER A 261 16.49 21.33 17.70
CA SER A 261 17.33 22.40 18.26
C SER A 261 16.72 23.01 19.54
N LYS A 262 15.41 23.30 19.52
CA LYS A 262 14.68 23.83 20.68
C LYS A 262 14.69 22.85 21.86
N LEU A 263 14.44 21.56 21.59
CA LEU A 263 14.50 20.52 22.61
C LEU A 263 15.91 20.33 23.17
N THR A 264 16.95 20.38 22.32
CA THR A 264 18.35 20.33 22.76
C THR A 264 18.69 21.49 23.70
N ALA A 265 18.21 22.70 23.40
CA ALA A 265 18.37 23.86 24.28
C ALA A 265 17.66 23.68 25.64
N GLN A 266 16.46 23.09 25.64
CA GLN A 266 15.74 22.78 26.89
C GLN A 266 16.44 21.70 27.72
N VAL A 267 16.92 20.63 27.07
CA VAL A 267 17.65 19.54 27.74
C VAL A 267 18.95 20.06 28.35
N THR A 268 19.68 20.93 27.65
CA THR A 268 20.90 21.54 28.19
C THR A 268 20.62 22.42 29.41
N HIS A 269 19.55 23.22 29.40
CA HIS A 269 19.13 24.00 30.58
C HIS A 269 18.80 23.10 31.77
N LEU A 270 17.97 22.08 31.56
CA LEU A 270 17.57 21.15 32.63
C LEU A 270 18.77 20.38 33.22
N ARG A 271 19.77 20.04 32.39
CA ARG A 271 21.01 19.42 32.87
C ARG A 271 21.79 20.34 33.81
N LEU A 272 21.95 21.61 33.44
CA LEU A 272 22.63 22.60 34.28
C LEU A 272 21.90 22.81 35.62
N ASP A 273 20.56 22.88 35.60
CA ASP A 273 19.77 22.98 36.83
C ASP A 273 19.93 21.76 37.73
N THR A 274 19.97 20.57 37.14
CA THR A 274 20.16 19.30 37.87
C THR A 274 21.55 19.25 38.53
N GLU A 275 22.60 19.64 37.81
CA GLU A 275 23.96 19.74 38.36
C GLU A 275 24.03 20.74 39.52
N ARG A 276 23.42 21.91 39.35
CA ARG A 276 23.34 22.94 40.40
C ARG A 276 22.61 22.44 41.65
N LEU A 277 21.44 21.83 41.49
CA LEU A 277 20.66 21.31 42.63
C LEU A 277 21.38 20.15 43.32
N THR A 278 22.06 19.29 42.57
CA THR A 278 22.86 18.20 43.13
C THR A 278 24.03 18.74 43.95
N SER A 279 24.75 19.74 43.43
CA SER A 279 25.83 20.42 44.16
C SER A 279 25.33 21.10 45.46
N ARG A 280 24.15 21.74 45.41
CA ARG A 280 23.52 22.31 46.61
C ARG A 280 23.17 21.23 47.63
N LEU A 281 22.59 20.11 47.19
CA LEU A 281 22.23 19.00 48.06
C LEU A 281 23.45 18.38 48.74
N THR A 282 24.55 18.17 48.00
CA THR A 282 25.81 17.67 48.57
C THR A 282 26.37 18.67 49.58
N GLY A 283 26.37 19.97 49.25
CA GLY A 283 26.81 21.02 50.17
C GLY A 283 26.05 21.05 51.49
N VAL A 284 24.71 20.93 51.44
CA VAL A 284 23.88 20.82 52.64
C VAL A 284 24.20 19.56 53.43
N LYS A 285 24.28 18.41 52.76
CA LYS A 285 24.55 17.12 53.40
C LYS A 285 25.87 17.14 54.15
N ASP A 286 26.91 17.68 53.53
CA ASP A 286 28.24 17.79 54.14
C ASP A 286 28.25 18.83 55.26
N ALA A 287 27.57 19.97 55.11
CA ALA A 287 27.44 20.96 56.18
C ALA A 287 26.70 20.40 57.41
N VAL A 288 25.63 19.63 57.22
CA VAL A 288 24.94 18.95 58.32
C VAL A 288 25.86 17.93 58.99
N ARG A 289 26.51 17.06 58.21
CA ARG A 289 27.39 16.00 58.71
C ARG A 289 28.57 16.58 59.50
N ASP A 290 29.28 17.53 58.92
CA ASP A 290 30.61 17.94 59.40
C ASP A 290 30.55 19.13 60.36
N LYS A 291 29.51 19.95 60.29
CA LYS A 291 29.41 21.19 61.09
C LYS A 291 28.28 21.17 62.10
N ILE A 292 27.12 20.61 61.77
CA ILE A 292 25.93 20.68 62.64
C ILE A 292 25.87 19.51 63.61
N LEU A 293 25.99 18.27 63.11
CA LEU A 293 25.85 17.07 63.94
C LEU A 293 26.85 17.05 65.12
N PRO A 294 28.14 17.40 64.95
CA PRO A 294 29.09 17.43 66.07
C PRO A 294 28.73 18.44 67.16
N LEU A 295 28.16 19.61 66.78
CA LEU A 295 27.73 20.62 67.76
C LEU A 295 26.61 20.10 68.67
N THR A 296 25.69 19.31 68.10
CA THR A 296 24.57 18.73 68.87
C THR A 296 25.01 17.61 69.80
N THR A 297 26.13 16.94 69.52
CA THR A 297 26.67 15.88 70.38
C THR A 297 27.61 16.43 71.45
N GLU A 298 28.32 17.52 71.17
CA GLU A 298 29.32 18.06 72.09
C GLU A 298 28.76 19.06 73.10
N TRP A 299 27.77 19.88 72.73
CA TRP A 299 27.36 21.05 73.54
C TRP A 299 25.89 20.96 73.96
N SER A 300 25.65 21.02 75.27
CA SER A 300 24.30 21.11 75.86
C SER A 300 23.88 22.54 76.21
N GLN A 301 24.81 23.50 76.21
CA GLN A 301 24.57 24.92 76.53
C GLN A 301 25.32 25.87 75.58
N CYS A 302 24.78 27.07 75.38
CA CYS A 302 25.42 28.11 74.59
C CYS A 302 26.71 28.63 75.26
N ARG A 303 27.83 28.62 74.54
CA ARG A 303 29.12 29.15 75.05
C ARG A 303 29.15 30.67 75.31
N ASN A 304 28.19 31.43 74.79
CA ASN A 304 28.12 32.88 74.94
C ASN A 304 27.16 33.34 76.05
N CYS A 305 25.99 32.71 76.19
CA CYS A 305 24.98 33.12 77.18
C CYS A 305 24.54 32.02 78.15
N SER A 306 25.16 30.84 78.09
CA SER A 306 24.94 29.67 78.97
C SER A 306 23.52 29.10 79.00
N ALA A 307 22.60 29.60 78.19
CA ALA A 307 21.27 29.00 78.05
C ALA A 307 21.36 27.60 77.42
N ASP A 308 20.40 26.73 77.74
CA ASP A 308 20.27 25.41 77.11
C ASP A 308 20.32 25.52 75.59
N PHE A 309 21.02 24.59 74.95
CA PHE A 309 21.37 24.68 73.54
C PHE A 309 20.13 24.49 72.64
N GLY A 310 19.45 25.60 72.37
CA GLY A 310 18.48 25.76 71.28
C GLY A 310 19.08 26.63 70.19
N CYS A 311 19.24 26.08 68.99
CA CYS A 311 19.81 26.80 67.85
C CYS A 311 18.82 26.98 66.69
N ARG A 312 19.04 28.06 65.93
CA ARG A 312 18.42 28.30 64.61
C ARG A 312 19.44 27.96 63.53
N LEU A 313 19.04 27.20 62.51
CA LEU A 313 19.83 26.97 61.32
C LEU A 313 19.62 28.12 60.34
N GLU A 314 20.73 28.63 59.78
CA GLU A 314 20.70 29.62 58.72
C GLU A 314 21.55 29.14 57.54
N GLU A 315 21.00 29.35 56.35
CA GLU A 315 21.63 29.07 55.07
C GLU A 315 22.42 30.29 54.60
N TYR A 316 23.53 30.04 53.91
CA TYR A 316 24.27 31.08 53.18
C TYR A 316 24.86 30.49 51.91
N ASP A 317 24.98 31.32 50.88
CA ASP A 317 25.61 30.94 49.63
C ASP A 317 27.14 31.03 49.73
N ILE A 318 27.83 29.99 49.27
CA ILE A 318 29.28 29.99 49.11
C ILE A 318 29.56 30.49 47.69
N PHE A 319 29.90 31.77 47.57
CA PHE A 319 30.01 32.49 46.30
C PHE A 319 30.93 31.82 45.26
N GLU A 320 31.98 31.12 45.68
CA GLU A 320 32.95 30.49 44.76
C GLU A 320 32.47 29.14 44.18
N SER A 321 31.66 28.38 44.92
CA SER A 321 31.27 27.01 44.53
C SER A 321 29.79 26.85 44.19
N HIS A 322 28.99 27.91 44.36
CA HIS A 322 27.52 27.85 44.29
C HIS A 322 26.91 26.80 45.25
N ALA A 323 27.71 26.33 46.23
CA ALA A 323 27.27 25.40 47.25
C ALA A 323 26.56 26.17 48.37
N MET A 324 25.62 25.49 49.02
CA MET A 324 24.91 26.04 50.17
C MET A 324 25.62 25.63 51.46
N GLY A 325 26.00 26.61 52.27
CA GLY A 325 26.55 26.40 53.60
C GLY A 325 25.47 26.53 54.67
N LEU A 326 25.66 25.83 55.79
CA LEU A 326 24.85 25.98 57.00
C LEU A 326 25.71 26.45 58.18
N PHE A 327 25.13 27.28 59.04
CA PHE A 327 25.65 27.54 60.38
C PHE A 327 24.50 27.63 61.39
N THR A 328 24.84 27.54 62.68
CA THR A 328 23.86 27.64 63.77
C THR A 328 24.01 28.95 64.52
N ARG A 329 22.89 29.52 64.97
CA ARG A 329 22.85 30.65 65.92
C ARG A 329 22.14 30.26 67.21
N CYS A 330 22.62 30.76 68.35
CA CYS A 330 21.90 30.62 69.61
C CYS A 330 20.54 31.34 69.54
N ARG A 331 19.45 30.67 69.92
CA ARG A 331 18.10 31.25 69.92
C ARG A 331 17.96 32.46 70.87
N ARG A 332 18.75 32.51 71.95
CA ARG A 332 18.66 33.57 72.98
C ARG A 332 19.54 34.78 72.68
N CYS A 333 20.80 34.56 72.29
CA CYS A 333 21.77 35.65 72.11
C CYS A 333 22.23 35.86 70.65
N GLN A 334 21.72 35.08 69.69
CA GLN A 334 22.05 35.16 68.26
C GLN A 334 23.53 34.93 67.89
N ALA A 335 24.37 34.53 68.86
CA ALA A 335 25.76 34.19 68.64
C ALA A 335 25.90 33.02 67.66
N LYS A 336 26.84 33.14 66.71
CA LYS A 336 27.15 32.12 65.71
C LYS A 336 27.97 30.99 66.34
N HIS A 337 27.64 29.76 65.99
CA HIS A 337 28.34 28.56 66.43
C HIS A 337 28.86 27.78 65.22
N HIS A 338 30.08 27.27 65.32
CA HIS A 338 30.73 26.43 64.30
C HIS A 338 31.59 25.37 64.98
N HIS A 339 31.67 24.19 64.37
CA HIS A 339 32.52 23.10 64.85
C HIS A 339 34.01 23.43 64.64
N GLY A 340 34.84 23.18 65.66
CA GLY A 340 36.31 23.34 65.57
C GLY A 340 36.92 24.71 65.89
N GLY A 341 36.16 25.76 66.21
CA GLY A 341 36.71 27.08 66.58
C GLY A 341 36.20 27.65 67.90
N LYS A 342 36.95 28.60 68.47
CA LYS A 342 36.48 29.42 69.59
C LYS A 342 35.30 30.28 69.11
N ALA A 343 34.32 30.51 69.98
CA ALA A 343 33.14 31.29 69.64
C ALA A 343 33.56 32.76 69.40
N ASP A 344 33.73 33.15 68.15
CA ASP A 344 34.01 34.54 67.80
C ASP A 344 32.72 35.36 67.79
N ARG A 345 32.74 36.45 68.57
CA ARG A 345 31.67 37.44 68.62
C ARG A 345 31.77 38.28 67.35
N VAL A 346 30.81 38.14 66.43
CA VAL A 346 30.66 39.10 65.35
C VAL A 346 29.81 40.24 65.90
N GLU A 347 30.45 41.36 66.24
CA GLU A 347 29.76 42.64 66.45
C GLU A 347 29.44 43.23 65.08
N TRP A 348 28.22 43.69 64.91
CA TRP A 348 27.72 44.30 63.67
C TRP A 348 28.25 45.71 63.49
#